data_AF-A0A914X5D7-F1
#
_entry.id   AF-A0A914X5D7-F1
#
_cell.length_a   1.000
_cell.length_b   1.000
_cell.length_c   1.000
_cell.angle_alpha   90.00
_cell.angle_beta   90.00
_cell.angle_gamma   90.00
#
_symmetry.space_group_name_H-M   'P 1'
#
loop_
_entity.id
_entity.type
_entity.pdbx_description
1 polymer ?
#
loop_
_entity_poly.entity_id
_entity_poly.type
_entity_poly.pdbx_seq_one_letter_code
_entity_poly.pdbx_strand_id
1 'polypeptide(L)'
;MSNSLLRTKNADSMSFDAEWKTVHGVVLSLLNQQDVSKHQWQDLFMIVHRICSWIDRGAEKVHCKLESEIDNYIRDAERRIRLHLEENALLRAYITEWQKFYTQAQYLPMPFMVLETTQQGGRSPSMMPRSSYSGPQNSQKAFRDTENVVKR
;
A
#
# COMPACT_ATOMS: atom_id res chain seq x y z
N MET A 1 -23.93 6.15 -35.36
CA MET A 1 -22.62 6.71 -35.70
C MET A 1 -22.03 7.36 -34.44
N SER A 2 -20.80 6.96 -34.12
CA SER A 2 -19.79 7.72 -33.37
C SER A 2 -20.03 8.10 -31.90
N ASN A 3 -19.79 7.16 -30.98
CA ASN A 3 -19.37 7.45 -29.59
C ASN A 3 -18.01 6.79 -29.24
N SER A 4 -17.18 6.48 -30.24
CA SER A 4 -15.89 5.78 -30.04
C SER A 4 -14.67 6.70 -30.02
N LEU A 5 -14.85 8.02 -30.17
CA LEU A 5 -13.75 8.98 -30.37
C LEU A 5 -13.20 9.62 -29.08
N LEU A 6 -13.83 9.40 -27.92
CA LEU A 6 -13.33 9.89 -26.63
C LEU A 6 -12.54 8.84 -25.83
N ARG A 7 -12.51 7.57 -26.29
CA ARG A 7 -11.78 6.49 -25.60
C ARG A 7 -10.31 6.37 -26.05
N THR A 8 -9.93 7.03 -27.14
CA THR A 8 -8.64 6.78 -27.82
C THR A 8 -7.53 7.79 -27.51
N LYS A 9 -7.79 8.89 -26.78
CA LYS A 9 -6.76 9.91 -26.53
C LYS A 9 -5.96 9.80 -25.24
N ASN A 10 -6.34 8.91 -24.31
CA ASN A 10 -5.62 8.71 -23.04
C ASN A 10 -5.10 7.27 -22.82
N ALA A 11 -5.41 6.35 -23.74
CA ALA A 11 -5.04 4.93 -23.60
C ALA A 11 -3.62 4.61 -24.12
N ASP A 12 -3.05 5.45 -24.99
CA ASP A 12 -1.83 5.13 -25.74
C ASP A 12 -0.50 5.41 -24.99
N SER A 13 -0.51 5.77 -23.70
CA SER A 13 0.75 5.83 -22.93
C SER A 13 0.64 5.45 -21.45
N MET A 14 -0.41 4.74 -21.03
CA MET A 14 -0.47 4.23 -19.65
C MET A 14 0.37 2.96 -19.51
N SER A 15 1.66 3.14 -19.29
CA SER A 15 2.57 2.03 -18.96
C SER A 15 2.44 1.67 -17.50
N PHE A 16 2.11 0.40 -17.23
CA PHE A 16 2.12 -0.15 -15.87
C PHE A 16 3.44 0.12 -15.16
N ASP A 17 4.57 -0.08 -15.83
CA ASP A 17 5.89 0.06 -15.22
C ASP A 17 6.20 1.50 -14.82
N ALA A 18 5.73 2.48 -15.59
CA ALA A 18 5.90 3.90 -15.26
C ALA A 18 5.08 4.29 -14.02
N GLU A 19 3.83 3.85 -13.96
CA GLU A 19 2.93 4.11 -12.84
C GLU A 19 3.38 3.37 -11.58
N TRP A 20 3.74 2.10 -11.74
CA TRP A 20 4.26 1.27 -10.67
C TRP A 20 5.54 1.83 -10.09
N LYS A 21 6.44 2.42 -10.88
CA LYS A 21 7.68 3.03 -10.36
C LYS A 21 7.40 4.15 -9.34
N THR A 22 6.38 4.98 -9.59
CA THR A 22 5.96 6.02 -8.65
C THR A 22 5.35 5.41 -7.39
N VAL A 23 4.44 4.44 -7.56
CA VAL A 23 3.82 3.70 -6.44
C VAL A 23 4.87 2.99 -5.58
N HIS A 24 5.79 2.29 -6.23
CA HIS A 24 6.85 1.50 -5.63
C HIS A 24 7.76 2.34 -4.73
N GLY A 25 8.14 3.54 -5.18
CA GLY A 25 8.92 4.46 -4.36
C GLY A 25 8.21 4.83 -3.05
N VAL A 26 6.90 5.11 -3.11
CA VAL A 26 6.11 5.43 -1.90
C VAL A 26 5.91 4.19 -1.02
N VAL A 27 5.66 3.01 -1.61
CA VAL A 27 5.53 1.74 -0.88
C VAL A 27 6.81 1.41 -0.12
N LEU A 28 7.98 1.55 -0.75
CA LEU A 28 9.27 1.33 -0.10
C LEU A 28 9.51 2.33 1.04
N SER A 29 9.14 3.60 0.85
CA SER A 29 9.21 4.59 1.93
C SER A 29 8.34 4.18 3.12
N LEU A 30 7.11 3.72 2.88
CA LEU A 30 6.23 3.23 3.96
C LEU A 30 6.82 2.03 4.69
N LEU A 31 7.24 0.99 3.95
CA LEU A 31 7.84 -0.21 4.53
C LEU A 31 9.07 0.11 5.40
N ASN A 32 9.89 1.07 4.96
CA ASN A 32 11.09 1.51 5.69
C ASN A 32 10.84 2.63 6.72
N GLN A 33 9.57 2.91 7.05
CA GLN A 33 9.18 3.96 8.01
C GLN A 33 9.75 5.36 7.69
N GLN A 34 9.89 5.67 6.41
CA GLN A 34 10.30 7.00 5.95
C GLN A 34 9.09 7.93 5.86
N ASP A 35 9.35 9.24 5.94
CA ASP A 35 8.31 10.25 5.84
C ASP A 35 7.62 10.22 4.48
N VAL A 36 6.30 10.03 4.49
CA VAL A 36 5.44 10.14 3.31
C VAL A 36 4.53 11.34 3.49
N SER A 37 4.65 12.30 2.57
CA SER A 37 3.79 13.48 2.58
C SER A 37 2.34 13.10 2.28
N LYS A 38 1.40 13.92 2.76
CA LYS A 38 -0.04 13.75 2.46
C LYS A 38 -0.32 13.71 0.96
N HIS A 39 0.40 14.49 0.17
CA HIS A 39 0.27 14.51 -1.28
C HIS A 39 0.68 13.17 -1.88
N GLN A 40 1.87 12.65 -1.53
CA GLN A 40 2.33 11.34 -1.99
C GLN A 40 1.38 10.21 -1.58
N TRP A 41 0.82 10.30 -0.36
CA TRP A 41 -0.17 9.34 0.10
C TRP A 41 -1.46 9.39 -0.73
N GLN A 42 -1.99 10.58 -1.03
CA GLN A 42 -3.18 10.72 -1.87
C GLN A 42 -2.92 10.27 -3.31
N ASP A 43 -1.76 10.61 -3.88
CA ASP A 43 -1.35 10.16 -5.20
C ASP A 43 -1.29 8.63 -5.29
N LEU A 44 -0.80 7.97 -4.25
CA LEU A 44 -0.75 6.50 -4.19
C LEU A 44 -2.15 5.89 -4.40
N PHE A 45 -3.18 6.38 -3.71
CA PHE A 45 -4.56 5.91 -3.90
C PHE A 45 -5.03 6.14 -5.34
N MET A 46 -4.77 7.33 -5.88
CA MET A 46 -5.21 7.70 -7.23
C MET A 46 -4.54 6.86 -8.30
N ILE A 47 -3.23 6.61 -8.18
CA ILE A 47 -2.46 5.81 -9.13
C ILE A 47 -2.85 4.34 -9.04
N VAL A 48 -2.98 3.77 -7.84
CA VAL A 48 -3.41 2.37 -7.66
C VAL A 48 -4.81 2.17 -8.24
N HIS A 49 -5.76 3.05 -7.94
CA HIS A 49 -7.09 2.99 -8.53
C HIS A 49 -7.05 3.12 -10.06
N ARG A 50 -6.20 4.00 -10.60
CA ARG A 50 -6.01 4.16 -12.05
C ARG A 50 -5.47 2.89 -12.69
N ILE A 51 -4.43 2.27 -12.13
CA ILE A 51 -3.87 1.00 -12.62
C ILE A 51 -4.97 -0.08 -12.61
N CYS A 52 -5.73 -0.21 -11.53
CA CYS A 52 -6.76 -1.25 -11.42
C CYS A 52 -7.94 -1.03 -12.39
N SER A 53 -8.25 0.22 -12.72
CA SER A 53 -9.40 0.57 -13.58
C SER A 53 -9.07 0.52 -15.08
N TRP A 54 -7.85 0.87 -15.46
CA TRP A 54 -7.50 1.15 -16.87
C TRP A 54 -6.44 0.21 -17.46
N ILE A 55 -5.70 -0.55 -16.65
CA ILE A 55 -4.69 -1.50 -17.13
C ILE A 55 -5.25 -2.90 -17.06
N ASP A 56 -5.19 -3.63 -18.18
CA ASP A 56 -5.60 -5.03 -18.23
C ASP A 56 -4.78 -5.88 -17.27
N ARG A 57 -5.48 -6.63 -16.40
CA ARG A 57 -4.88 -7.39 -15.29
C ARG A 57 -4.00 -6.52 -14.37
N GLY A 58 -4.25 -5.22 -14.31
CA GLY A 58 -3.49 -4.27 -13.48
C GLY A 58 -3.53 -4.64 -12.01
N ALA A 59 -4.70 -5.02 -11.48
CA ALA A 59 -4.85 -5.44 -10.09
C ALA A 59 -4.01 -6.68 -9.75
N GLU A 60 -3.98 -7.70 -10.61
CA GLU A 60 -3.15 -8.89 -10.43
C GLU A 60 -1.65 -8.53 -10.45
N LYS A 61 -1.22 -7.67 -11.37
CA LYS A 61 0.18 -7.22 -11.45
C LYS A 61 0.60 -6.44 -10.21
N VAL A 62 -0.26 -5.53 -9.72
CA VAL A 62 -0.03 -4.79 -8.46
C VAL A 62 0.10 -5.77 -7.30
N HIS A 63 -0.81 -6.75 -7.20
CA HIS A 63 -0.75 -7.76 -6.14
C HIS A 63 0.57 -8.52 -6.16
N CYS A 64 0.95 -9.11 -7.30
CA CYS A 64 2.20 -9.87 -7.42
C CYS A 64 3.44 -9.02 -7.10
N LYS A 65 3.46 -7.75 -7.53
CA LYS A 65 4.57 -6.85 -7.22
C LYS A 65 4.60 -6.49 -5.74
N LEU A 66 3.47 -6.12 -5.15
CA LEU A 66 3.39 -5.78 -3.73
C LEU A 66 3.77 -6.96 -2.83
N GLU A 67 3.31 -8.17 -3.17
CA GLU A 67 3.67 -9.41 -2.48
C GLU A 67 5.18 -9.65 -2.51
N SER A 68 5.82 -9.47 -3.68
CA SER A 68 7.28 -9.58 -3.81
C SER A 68 8.02 -8.54 -2.97
N GLU A 69 7.54 -7.30 -2.88
CA GLU A 69 8.17 -6.26 -2.06
C GLU A 69 8.05 -6.57 -0.56
N ILE A 70 6.90 -7.09 -0.13
CA ILE A 70 6.68 -7.51 1.26
C ILE A 70 7.57 -8.71 1.60
N ASP A 71 7.68 -9.72 0.72
CA ASP A 71 8.57 -10.88 0.95
C ASP A 71 10.04 -10.44 1.08
N ASN A 72 10.49 -9.54 0.20
CA ASN A 72 11.83 -8.96 0.27
C ASN A 72 12.07 -8.23 1.59
N TYR A 73 11.11 -7.41 2.04
CA TYR A 73 11.20 -6.70 3.31
C TYR A 73 11.29 -7.67 4.51
N ILE A 74 10.49 -8.74 4.51
CA ILE A 74 10.49 -9.75 5.58
C ILE A 74 11.85 -10.47 5.62
N ARG A 75 12.39 -10.88 4.47
CA ARG A 75 13.71 -11.51 4.37
C ARG A 75 14.83 -10.60 4.87
N ASP A 76 14.75 -9.31 4.58
CA ASP A 76 15.72 -8.34 5.07
C ASP A 76 15.61 -8.13 6.59
N ALA A 77 14.40 -8.07 7.13
CA ALA A 77 14.16 -8.03 8.57
C ALA A 77 14.69 -9.30 9.26
N GLU A 78 14.41 -10.47 8.70
CA GLU A 78 14.93 -11.75 9.16
C GLU A 78 16.46 -11.74 9.20
N ARG A 79 17.12 -11.24 8.15
CA ARG A 79 18.59 -11.11 8.11
C ARG A 79 19.09 -10.22 9.25
N ARG A 80 18.45 -9.06 9.50
CA ARG A 80 18.81 -8.15 10.60
C ARG A 80 18.68 -8.83 11.96
N ILE A 81 17.61 -9.59 12.17
CA ILE A 81 17.36 -10.31 13.43
C ILE A 81 18.41 -11.41 13.64
N ARG A 82 18.71 -12.21 12.59
CA ARG A 82 19.67 -13.33 12.66
C ARG A 82 21.12 -12.92 12.90
N LEU A 83 21.48 -11.64 12.76
CA LEU A 83 22.83 -11.14 13.10
C LEU A 83 23.12 -11.23 14.60
N HIS A 84 22.09 -11.35 15.44
CA HIS A 84 22.23 -11.46 16.88
C HIS A 84 22.40 -12.92 17.31
N LEU A 85 23.57 -13.25 17.88
CA LEU A 85 23.91 -14.61 18.36
C LEU A 85 23.41 -14.88 19.79
N GLU A 86 23.20 -13.83 20.58
CA GLU A 86 22.76 -13.92 21.98
C GLU A 86 21.23 -13.88 22.05
N GLU A 87 20.61 -14.80 22.79
CA GLU A 87 19.15 -15.00 22.78
C GLU A 87 18.37 -13.76 23.24
N ASN A 88 18.86 -13.04 24.26
CA ASN A 88 18.19 -11.81 24.69
C ASN A 88 18.35 -10.69 23.64
N ALA A 89 19.49 -10.61 22.95
CA ALA A 89 19.69 -9.67 21.85
C ALA A 89 18.81 -10.01 20.63
N LEU A 90 18.66 -11.29 20.32
CA LEU A 90 17.78 -11.80 19.26
C LEU A 90 16.32 -11.41 19.51
N LEU A 91 15.83 -11.66 20.74
CA LEU A 91 14.45 -11.31 21.11
C LEU A 91 14.20 -9.79 21.04
N ARG A 92 15.13 -8.97 21.53
CA ARG A 92 15.03 -7.51 21.43
C ARG A 92 15.00 -7.03 19.98
N ALA A 93 15.85 -7.59 19.12
CA ALA A 93 15.87 -7.28 17.70
C ALA A 93 14.56 -7.67 17.01
N TYR A 94 14.03 -8.86 17.32
CA TYR A 94 12.72 -9.31 16.82
C TYR A 94 11.60 -8.36 17.24
N ILE A 95 11.50 -7.98 18.52
CA ILE A 95 10.47 -7.05 19.01
C ILE A 95 10.56 -5.72 18.26
N THR A 96 11.77 -5.22 18.04
CA THR A 96 12.01 -3.95 17.35
C THR A 96 11.55 -4.03 15.90
N GLU A 97 11.94 -5.06 15.16
CA GLU A 97 11.53 -5.24 13.76
C GLU A 97 10.03 -5.54 13.65
N TRP A 98 9.45 -6.28 14.59
CA TRP A 98 8.01 -6.55 14.64
C TRP A 98 7.20 -5.28 14.87
N GLN A 99 7.61 -4.42 15.81
CA GLN A 99 6.93 -3.14 16.02
C GLN A 99 6.93 -2.28 14.75
N LYS A 100 8.03 -2.32 13.99
CA LYS A 100 8.11 -1.60 12.73
C LYS A 100 7.13 -2.14 11.70
N PHE A 101 7.18 -3.45 11.47
CA PHE A 101 6.29 -4.14 10.54
C PHE A 101 4.81 -3.98 10.93
N TYR A 102 4.48 -4.19 12.20
CA TYR A 102 3.11 -4.10 12.70
C TYR A 102 2.48 -2.74 12.44
N THR A 103 3.23 -1.66 12.70
CA THR A 103 2.76 -0.30 12.42
C THR A 103 2.47 -0.12 10.92
N GLN A 104 3.39 -0.56 10.05
CA GLN A 104 3.21 -0.40 8.61
C GLN A 104 2.09 -1.27 8.05
N ALA A 105 1.88 -2.47 8.60
CA ALA A 105 0.78 -3.35 8.22
C ALA A 105 -0.60 -2.76 8.53
N GLN A 106 -0.71 -1.75 9.41
CA GLN A 106 -1.98 -1.04 9.64
C GLN A 106 -2.30 -0.03 8.55
N TYR A 107 -1.29 0.57 7.92
CA TYR A 107 -1.48 1.64 6.93
C TYR A 107 -1.38 1.13 5.50
N LEU A 108 -0.43 0.23 5.23
CA LEU A 108 -0.13 -0.28 3.90
C LEU A 108 -1.36 -0.84 3.18
N PRO A 109 -2.32 -1.55 3.80
CA PRO A 109 -3.49 -2.08 3.08
C PRO A 109 -4.44 -1.01 2.55
N MET A 110 -4.48 0.19 3.15
CA MET A 110 -5.53 1.18 2.87
C MET A 110 -5.60 1.62 1.39
N PRO A 111 -4.48 1.94 0.69
CA PRO A 111 -4.49 2.32 -0.73
C PRO A 111 -4.81 1.15 -1.66
N PHE A 112 -4.60 -0.08 -1.20
CA PHE A 112 -4.73 -1.30 -2.01
C PHE A 112 -6.06 -2.03 -1.81
N MET A 113 -6.98 -1.52 -0.99
CA MET A 113 -8.31 -2.12 -0.78
C MET A 113 -9.10 -2.32 -2.10
N VAL A 114 -8.84 -1.50 -3.13
CA VAL A 114 -9.45 -1.65 -4.45
C VAL A 114 -9.10 -3.00 -5.12
N LEU A 115 -7.97 -3.60 -4.76
CA LEU A 115 -7.56 -4.92 -5.26
C LEU A 115 -8.52 -6.02 -4.79
N GLU A 116 -8.95 -5.97 -3.52
CA GLU A 116 -9.85 -6.96 -2.93
C GLU A 116 -11.22 -6.94 -3.62
N THR A 117 -11.72 -5.74 -3.94
CA THR A 117 -13.00 -5.57 -4.67
C THR A 117 -12.93 -6.03 -6.12
N THR A 118 -11.74 -5.95 -6.75
CA THR A 118 -11.55 -6.31 -8.15
C THR A 118 -11.37 -7.82 -8.33
N GLN A 119 -10.74 -8.51 -7.35
CA GLN A 119 -10.54 -9.96 -7.38
C GLN A 119 -11.82 -10.78 -7.13
N GLN A 120 -12.82 -10.24 -6.43
CA GLN A 120 -14.06 -10.97 -6.10
C GLN A 120 -15.11 -11.02 -7.22
N GLY A 121 -14.79 -10.53 -8.42
CA GLY A 121 -15.69 -10.65 -9.57
C GLY A 121 -16.82 -9.63 -9.57
N GLY A 122 -16.58 -8.50 -10.25
CA GLY A 122 -17.62 -7.76 -10.95
C GLY A 122 -18.77 -7.20 -10.11
N ARG A 123 -18.51 -6.21 -9.26
CA ARG A 123 -19.51 -5.18 -8.94
C ARG A 123 -18.85 -3.82 -9.03
N SER A 124 -19.44 -2.94 -9.86
CA SER A 124 -19.09 -1.52 -9.91
C SER A 124 -18.99 -0.93 -8.50
N PRO A 125 -18.16 0.11 -8.27
CA PRO A 125 -18.08 0.78 -6.98
C PRO A 125 -19.36 1.59 -6.74
N SER A 126 -20.45 0.91 -6.43
CA SER A 126 -21.62 1.53 -5.83
C SER A 126 -21.27 1.76 -4.37
N MET A 127 -21.11 3.06 -4.05
CA MET A 127 -21.13 3.65 -2.71
C MET A 127 -20.97 2.67 -1.55
N MET A 128 -19.81 2.77 -0.88
CA MET A 128 -19.52 2.26 0.46
C MET A 128 -20.80 1.93 1.25
N PRO A 129 -21.10 0.66 1.58
CA PRO A 129 -22.13 0.36 2.54
C PRO A 129 -21.66 0.89 3.89
N ARG A 130 -22.33 1.94 4.39
CA ARG A 130 -22.13 2.46 5.74
C ARG A 130 -22.64 1.40 6.72
N SER A 131 -21.79 0.46 7.12
CA SER A 131 -22.10 -0.48 8.21
C SER A 131 -20.93 -0.61 9.18
N SER A 132 -21.14 -0.02 10.36
CA SER A 132 -20.71 -0.47 11.69
C SER A 132 -19.27 -0.95 11.90
N TYR A 133 -18.28 -0.17 11.43
CA TYR A 133 -16.97 -0.17 12.09
C TYR A 133 -17.02 0.83 13.24
N SER A 134 -17.14 0.36 14.49
CA SER A 134 -16.87 1.15 15.69
C SER A 134 -15.36 1.26 15.92
N GLY A 135 -14.65 1.70 14.89
CA GLY A 135 -13.25 2.10 14.94
C GLY A 135 -13.14 3.62 14.88
N PRO A 136 -11.99 4.20 15.27
CA PRO A 136 -11.92 5.60 15.64
C PRO A 136 -12.35 6.50 14.49
N GLN A 137 -13.47 7.20 14.69
CA GLN A 137 -13.99 8.23 13.81
C GLN A 137 -13.04 9.42 13.78
N ASN A 138 -11.97 9.32 13.01
CA ASN A 138 -11.38 10.43 12.29
C ASN A 138 -10.18 9.89 11.50
N SER A 139 -10.13 10.08 10.19
CA SER A 139 -8.88 9.97 9.43
C SER A 139 -7.79 10.91 10.00
N GLN A 140 -8.18 11.93 10.76
CA GLN A 140 -7.27 12.77 11.58
C GLN A 140 -6.72 12.04 12.82
N LYS A 141 -7.36 10.99 13.33
CA LYS A 141 -6.92 10.22 14.49
C LYS A 141 -5.88 9.16 14.09
N ALA A 142 -6.07 8.50 12.95
CA ALA A 142 -5.04 7.63 12.37
C ALA A 142 -3.72 8.39 12.14
N PHE A 143 -3.81 9.64 11.64
CA PHE A 143 -2.66 10.53 11.49
C PHE A 143 -2.05 10.98 12.83
N ARG A 144 -2.87 11.31 13.83
CA ARG A 144 -2.39 11.69 15.17
C ARG A 144 -1.69 10.56 15.91
N ASP A 145 -2.17 9.33 15.72
CA ASP A 145 -1.56 8.16 16.34
C ASP A 145 -0.21 7.81 15.67
N THR A 146 -0.05 8.08 14.35
CA THR A 146 1.28 8.06 13.70
C THR A 146 2.21 9.18 14.15
N GLU A 147 1.69 10.40 14.38
CA GLU A 147 2.51 11.55 14.80
C GLU A 147 3.09 11.37 16.22
N ASN A 148 2.39 10.63 17.09
CA ASN A 148 2.88 10.31 18.44
C ASN A 148 3.94 9.19 18.46
N VAL A 149 4.01 8.35 17.44
CA VAL A 149 5.11 7.37 17.27
C VAL A 149 6.39 8.05 16.78
N VAL A 150 6.29 9.21 16.13
CA VAL A 150 7.40 10.00 15.58
C VAL A 150 8.14 10.85 16.63
N LYS A 151 7.64 10.93 17.89
CA LYS A 151 8.20 11.77 18.96
C LYS A 151 8.77 11.02 20.18
N ARG A 152 9.06 9.72 20.09
CA ARG A 152 9.75 8.99 21.17
C ARG A 152 11.00 8.27 20.71
#